data_AF-A0A973Z084-F1
#
_entry.id   AF-A0A973Z084-F1
#
_cell.length_a   1.000
_cell.length_b   1.000
_cell.length_c   1.000
_cell.angle_alpha   90.00
_cell.angle_beta   90.00
_cell.angle_gamma   90.00
#
_symmetry.space_group_name_H-M   'P 1'
#
loop_
_entity.id
_entity.type
_entity.pdbx_description
1 polymer ?
#
loop_
_entity_poly.entity_id
_entity_poly.type
_entity_poly.pdbx_seq_one_letter_code
_entity_poly.pdbx_strand_id
1 'polypeptide(L)'
;MQVNPWLVLALVGGLMGADQVRAETAQATVEVLTKRTLMSAPAAPTVGLGFVSGGDLLKPDGARIGEGYSHCGVVAVSVAAPPEVTAHCTSTFRLADGELHLSGLRKYKSIESGFEDTVVAVVGGTGAYSNARGQGKVTRANGQGVGYRFVFTLAD
;
A
#
# COMPACT_ATOMS: atom_id res chain seq x y z
N MET A 1 81.60 -15.88 15.48
CA MET A 1 81.36 -15.02 16.65
C MET A 1 79.88 -14.73 16.71
N GLN A 2 79.26 -15.02 17.85
CA GLN A 2 77.84 -14.80 18.15
C GLN A 2 77.50 -13.31 18.17
N VAL A 3 76.31 -12.95 17.66
CA VAL A 3 75.33 -12.12 18.38
C VAL A 3 73.95 -12.32 17.77
N ASN A 4 73.00 -12.61 18.65
CA ASN A 4 71.54 -12.58 18.53
C ASN A 4 71.08 -11.81 19.79
N PRO A 5 69.79 -11.48 20.03
CA PRO A 5 68.65 -11.05 19.21
C PRO A 5 68.20 -9.62 19.63
N TRP A 6 67.14 -9.06 19.02
CA TRP A 6 65.94 -8.48 19.70
C TRP A 6 65.06 -7.63 18.74
N LEU A 7 63.74 -7.88 18.85
CA LEU A 7 62.53 -7.17 18.37
C LEU A 7 62.25 -7.10 16.85
N VAL A 8 61.25 -7.76 16.24
CA VAL A 8 59.80 -7.98 16.50
C VAL A 8 58.88 -6.92 15.84
N LEU A 9 57.95 -7.43 15.00
CA LEU A 9 56.65 -6.87 14.53
C LEU A 9 56.66 -5.73 13.49
N ALA A 10 55.85 -5.70 12.43
CA ALA A 10 54.72 -6.54 12.02
C ALA A 10 54.49 -6.46 10.50
N LEU A 11 54.18 -7.61 9.88
CA LEU A 11 53.36 -7.64 8.67
C LEU A 11 51.94 -7.21 9.06
N VAL A 12 51.40 -6.20 8.39
CA VAL A 12 49.94 -6.10 8.18
C VAL A 12 49.71 -5.96 6.69
N GLY A 13 49.63 -7.12 6.04
CA GLY A 13 49.09 -7.24 4.70
C GLY A 13 47.57 -7.19 4.73
N GLY A 14 47.00 -6.50 3.76
CA GLY A 14 45.72 -6.81 3.11
C GLY A 14 44.50 -7.05 3.99
N LEU A 15 43.67 -6.02 4.16
CA LEU A 15 42.22 -6.17 4.22
C LEU A 15 41.60 -5.24 3.19
N MET A 16 41.68 -5.66 1.93
CA MET A 16 40.70 -5.27 0.92
C MET A 16 39.48 -6.18 1.09
N GLY A 17 38.31 -5.58 1.26
CA GLY A 17 37.02 -6.27 1.13
C GLY A 17 36.39 -6.74 2.44
N ALA A 18 35.47 -5.92 2.95
CA ALA A 18 34.27 -6.40 3.64
C ALA A 18 33.17 -5.35 3.42
N ASP A 19 32.38 -5.59 2.37
CA ASP A 19 30.96 -5.26 2.26
C ASP A 19 30.44 -4.10 3.09
N GLN A 20 30.49 -2.91 2.51
CA GLN A 20 29.42 -1.94 2.71
C GLN A 20 28.53 -1.89 1.46
N VAL A 21 28.07 -3.06 1.02
CA VAL A 21 26.81 -3.12 0.26
C VAL A 21 25.69 -2.98 1.29
N ARG A 22 25.53 -1.76 1.81
CA ARG A 22 24.26 -1.36 2.38
C ARG A 22 23.33 -1.32 1.18
N ALA A 23 22.55 -2.38 0.98
CA ALA A 23 21.44 -2.35 0.05
C ALA A 23 20.56 -1.18 0.50
N GLU A 24 20.71 -0.03 -0.16
CA GLU A 24 19.71 1.02 -0.15
C GLU A 24 18.49 0.36 -0.76
N THR A 25 17.58 -0.13 0.10
CA THR A 25 16.28 -0.60 -0.35
C THR A 25 15.64 0.61 -1.01
N ALA A 26 15.64 0.64 -2.35
CA ALA A 26 15.18 1.79 -3.11
C ALA A 26 13.69 1.94 -2.83
N GLN A 27 13.35 2.89 -1.96
CA GLN A 27 12.00 3.06 -1.51
C GLN A 27 11.19 3.75 -2.61
N ALA A 28 10.47 2.98 -3.41
CA ALA A 28 9.69 3.51 -4.51
C ALA A 28 8.38 4.12 -3.97
N THR A 29 8.14 5.39 -4.31
CA THR A 29 6.84 6.03 -4.06
C THR A 29 5.98 5.92 -5.30
N VAL A 30 4.82 5.25 -5.19
CA VAL A 30 3.86 5.09 -6.28
C VAL A 30 2.58 5.84 -5.93
N GLU A 31 2.17 6.77 -6.80
CA GLU A 31 0.93 7.53 -6.64
C GLU A 31 -0.14 7.05 -7.63
N VAL A 32 -1.31 6.70 -7.12
CA VAL A 32 -2.47 6.23 -7.91
C VAL A 32 -3.72 6.97 -7.48
N LEU A 33 -4.48 7.47 -8.45
CA LEU A 33 -5.82 8.02 -8.25
C LEU A 33 -6.88 6.98 -8.62
N THR A 34 -7.98 6.89 -7.88
CA THR A 34 -9.10 6.01 -8.22
C THR A 34 -10.30 6.81 -8.71
N LYS A 35 -10.96 6.34 -9.77
CA LYS A 35 -12.28 6.80 -10.19
C LYS A 35 -13.29 5.67 -9.98
N ARG A 36 -14.18 5.82 -9.01
CA ARG A 36 -15.19 4.79 -8.71
C ARG A 36 -16.23 4.70 -9.84
N THR A 37 -16.39 3.50 -10.39
CA THR A 37 -17.41 3.17 -11.40
C THR A 37 -18.39 2.09 -10.90
N LEU A 38 -18.05 1.40 -9.80
CA LEU A 38 -18.87 0.38 -9.16
C LEU A 38 -19.01 0.65 -7.65
N MET A 39 -20.23 0.53 -7.13
CA MET A 39 -20.53 0.49 -5.70
C MET A 39 -21.80 -0.33 -5.46
N SER A 40 -21.71 -1.39 -4.65
CA SER A 40 -22.85 -2.22 -4.24
C SER A 40 -23.24 -2.00 -2.78
N ALA A 41 -23.31 -0.74 -2.36
CA ALA A 41 -23.66 -0.39 -0.98
C ALA A 41 -25.08 -0.89 -0.63
N PRO A 42 -25.26 -1.66 0.46
CA PRO A 42 -26.59 -2.06 0.90
C PRO A 42 -27.34 -0.88 1.51
N ALA A 43 -28.64 -0.79 1.26
CA ALA A 43 -29.49 0.27 1.81
C ALA A 43 -29.51 0.28 3.36
N ALA A 44 -29.31 -0.89 3.98
CA ALA A 44 -29.19 -1.05 5.43
C ALA A 44 -27.93 -1.87 5.75
N PRO A 45 -26.76 -1.21 5.96
CA PRO A 45 -25.54 -1.90 6.36
C PRO A 45 -25.70 -2.54 7.74
N THR A 46 -25.34 -3.81 7.86
CA THR A 46 -25.31 -4.55 9.13
C THR A 46 -24.03 -5.38 9.24
N VAL A 47 -23.61 -5.69 10.46
CA VAL A 47 -22.40 -6.48 10.71
C VAL A 47 -22.50 -7.84 10.03
N GLY A 48 -21.44 -8.24 9.34
CA GLY A 48 -21.37 -9.50 8.58
C GLY A 48 -21.81 -9.37 7.12
N LEU A 49 -22.51 -8.29 6.73
CA LEU A 49 -22.78 -8.03 5.31
C LEU A 49 -21.54 -7.52 4.59
N GLY A 50 -21.50 -7.77 3.28
CA GLY A 50 -20.44 -7.31 2.39
C GLY A 50 -20.92 -6.31 1.36
N PHE A 51 -19.99 -5.54 0.81
CA PHE A 51 -20.19 -4.73 -0.38
C PHE A 51 -18.92 -4.70 -1.24
N VAL A 52 -19.09 -4.37 -2.51
CA VAL A 52 -18.03 -4.25 -3.50
C VAL A 52 -17.95 -2.81 -3.97
N SER A 53 -16.73 -2.31 -4.11
CA SER A 53 -16.46 -1.01 -4.73
C SER A 53 -15.26 -1.10 -5.65
N GLY A 54 -15.29 -0.44 -6.79
CA GLY A 54 -14.15 -0.43 -7.70
C GLY A 54 -14.29 0.52 -8.87
N GLY A 55 -13.30 0.46 -9.75
CA GLY A 55 -13.29 1.20 -11.00
C GLY A 55 -11.88 1.44 -11.52
N ASP A 56 -11.70 2.57 -12.21
CA ASP A 56 -10.45 2.87 -12.90
C ASP A 56 -9.36 3.35 -11.94
N LEU A 57 -8.13 2.94 -12.22
CA LEU A 57 -6.92 3.50 -11.65
C LEU A 57 -6.32 4.49 -12.65
N LEU A 58 -5.97 5.68 -12.18
CA LEU A 58 -5.47 6.78 -12.99
C LEU A 58 -4.13 7.29 -12.42
N LYS A 59 -3.28 7.81 -13.30
CA LYS A 59 -2.15 8.66 -12.94
C LYS A 59 -2.62 10.06 -12.52
N PRO A 60 -1.76 10.87 -11.87
CA PRO A 60 -2.06 12.26 -11.54
C PRO A 60 -2.44 13.13 -12.75
N ASP A 61 -1.93 12.81 -13.94
CA ASP A 61 -2.28 13.47 -15.21
C ASP A 61 -3.65 13.03 -15.78
N GLY A 62 -4.33 12.09 -15.12
CA GLY A 62 -5.63 11.55 -15.53
C GLY A 62 -5.56 10.35 -16.47
N ALA A 63 -4.38 9.93 -16.91
CA ALA A 63 -4.24 8.76 -17.78
C ALA A 63 -4.60 7.47 -17.02
N ARG A 64 -5.44 6.62 -17.63
CA ARG A 64 -5.80 5.32 -17.06
C ARG A 64 -4.61 4.37 -17.07
N ILE A 65 -4.35 3.73 -15.92
CA ILE A 65 -3.25 2.79 -15.70
C ILE A 65 -3.69 1.40 -15.28
N GLY A 66 -4.98 1.19 -15.06
CA GLY A 66 -5.50 -0.10 -14.65
C GLY A 66 -6.91 -0.02 -14.07
N GLU A 67 -7.25 -1.03 -13.29
CA GLU A 67 -8.50 -1.12 -12.55
C GLU A 67 -8.27 -1.66 -11.14
N GLY A 68 -9.13 -1.26 -10.21
CA GLY A 68 -9.03 -1.68 -8.82
C GLY A 68 -10.40 -2.00 -8.25
N TYR A 69 -10.51 -3.15 -7.57
CA TYR A 69 -11.73 -3.56 -6.89
C TYR A 69 -11.44 -3.89 -5.45
N SER A 70 -12.43 -3.62 -4.59
CA SER A 70 -12.40 -3.94 -3.17
C SER A 70 -13.61 -4.78 -2.82
N HIS A 71 -13.38 -5.83 -2.04
CA HIS A 71 -14.41 -6.49 -1.27
C HIS A 71 -14.31 -6.00 0.18
N CYS A 72 -15.43 -5.54 0.73
CA CYS A 72 -15.48 -4.96 2.07
C CYS A 72 -16.54 -5.69 2.89
N GLY A 73 -16.17 -6.16 4.09
CA GLY A 73 -17.09 -6.71 5.08
C GLY A 73 -17.35 -5.70 6.19
N VAL A 74 -18.62 -5.45 6.51
CA VAL A 74 -19.01 -4.58 7.63
C VAL A 74 -18.68 -5.28 8.95
N VAL A 75 -17.84 -4.63 9.76
CA VAL A 75 -17.40 -5.15 11.07
C VAL A 75 -17.97 -4.37 12.24
N ALA A 76 -18.43 -3.14 12.03
CA ALA A 76 -19.16 -2.36 13.03
C ALA A 76 -20.11 -1.35 12.39
N VAL A 77 -21.23 -1.09 13.06
CA VAL A 77 -22.18 -0.01 12.75
C VAL A 77 -22.38 0.79 14.03
N SER A 78 -22.17 2.10 13.97
CA SER A 78 -22.31 2.97 15.14
C SER A 78 -23.79 3.28 15.44
N VAL A 79 -24.06 3.73 16.66
CA VAL A 79 -25.40 4.19 17.10
C VAL A 79 -25.64 5.68 16.79
N ALA A 80 -24.76 6.31 16.01
CA ALA A 80 -24.91 7.71 15.61
C ALA A 80 -26.07 7.89 14.62
N ALA A 81 -26.53 9.13 14.45
CA ALA A 81 -27.54 9.50 13.46
C ALA A 81 -26.98 10.58 12.50
N PRO A 82 -26.63 10.23 11.25
CA PRO A 82 -26.71 8.90 10.63
C PRO A 82 -25.65 7.92 11.17
N PRO A 83 -25.88 6.58 11.06
CA PRO A 83 -24.94 5.59 11.55
C PRO A 83 -23.68 5.54 10.69
N GLU A 84 -22.53 5.46 11.36
CA GLU A 84 -21.23 5.28 10.71
C GLU A 84 -20.92 3.78 10.58
N VAL A 85 -20.25 3.41 9.50
CA VAL A 85 -19.89 2.03 9.20
C VAL A 85 -18.38 1.88 9.25
N THR A 86 -17.89 0.90 9.99
CA THR A 86 -16.51 0.42 9.85
C THR A 86 -16.52 -0.89 9.07
N ALA A 87 -15.72 -0.95 8.01
CA ALA A 87 -15.57 -2.15 7.20
C ALA A 87 -14.10 -2.57 7.09
N HIS A 88 -13.86 -3.87 7.08
CA HIS A 88 -12.59 -4.44 6.67
C HIS A 88 -12.61 -4.65 5.16
N CYS A 89 -11.71 -3.98 4.45
CA CYS A 89 -11.64 -4.01 3.01
C CYS A 89 -10.34 -4.63 2.54
N THR A 90 -10.45 -5.58 1.62
CA THR A 90 -9.36 -6.11 0.82
C THR A 90 -9.53 -5.65 -0.62
N SER A 91 -8.47 -5.08 -1.20
CA SER A 91 -8.49 -4.56 -2.56
C SER A 91 -7.42 -5.22 -3.42
N THR A 92 -7.70 -5.40 -4.70
CA THR A 92 -6.72 -5.77 -5.72
C THR A 92 -6.66 -4.66 -6.76
N PHE A 93 -5.47 -4.12 -6.98
CA PHE A 93 -5.16 -3.15 -8.01
C PHE A 93 -4.41 -3.87 -9.12
N ARG A 94 -5.03 -3.94 -10.30
CA ARG A 94 -4.46 -4.55 -11.49
C ARG A 94 -3.90 -3.46 -12.40
N LEU A 95 -2.59 -3.45 -12.55
CA LEU A 95 -1.82 -2.52 -13.38
C LEU A 95 -1.29 -3.28 -14.61
N ALA A 96 -0.69 -2.54 -15.55
CA ALA A 96 -0.14 -3.14 -16.77
C ALA A 96 0.99 -4.16 -16.51
N ASP A 97 1.73 -3.96 -15.43
CA ASP A 97 2.95 -4.68 -15.07
C ASP A 97 2.78 -5.64 -13.88
N GLY A 98 1.57 -5.75 -13.32
CA GLY A 98 1.28 -6.71 -12.25
C GLY A 98 0.09 -6.33 -11.37
N GLU A 99 0.00 -7.00 -10.23
CA GLU A 99 -1.06 -6.78 -9.24
C GLU A 99 -0.48 -6.36 -7.89
N LEU A 100 -1.19 -5.45 -7.22
CA LEU A 100 -0.98 -5.05 -5.83
C LEU A 100 -2.23 -5.41 -5.02
N HIS A 101 -2.02 -5.92 -3.81
CA HIS A 101 -3.09 -6.23 -2.86
C HIS A 101 -3.01 -5.27 -1.68
N LEU A 102 -4.16 -4.75 -1.28
CA LEU A 102 -4.29 -3.81 -0.18
C LEU A 102 -5.26 -4.35 0.86
N SER A 103 -5.02 -4.10 2.14
CA SER A 103 -5.91 -4.50 3.22
C SER A 103 -5.94 -3.45 4.32
N GLY A 104 -7.12 -3.15 4.85
CA GLY A 104 -7.25 -2.24 5.97
C GLY A 104 -8.69 -1.99 6.43
N LEU A 105 -8.81 -1.37 7.60
CA LEU A 105 -10.09 -0.88 8.12
C LEU A 105 -10.39 0.50 7.53
N ARG A 106 -11.65 0.69 7.13
CA ARG A 106 -12.16 1.95 6.56
C ARG A 106 -13.40 2.38 7.33
N LYS A 107 -13.45 3.66 7.70
CA LYS A 107 -14.60 4.29 8.35
C LYS A 107 -15.40 5.09 7.34
N TYR A 108 -16.70 4.86 7.27
CA TYR A 108 -17.63 5.48 6.34
C TYR A 108 -18.70 6.22 7.11
N LYS A 109 -18.92 7.50 6.79
CA LYS A 109 -20.13 8.22 7.23
C LYS A 109 -21.36 7.78 6.44
N SER A 110 -21.15 7.43 5.18
CA SER A 110 -22.05 6.67 4.32
C SER A 110 -21.18 5.92 3.32
N ILE A 111 -21.51 4.65 3.03
CA ILE A 111 -20.74 3.82 2.10
C ILE A 111 -20.71 4.46 0.71
N GLU A 112 -21.84 5.03 0.28
CA GLU A 112 -22.01 5.74 -0.98
C GLU A 112 -21.13 6.99 -1.03
N SER A 113 -21.05 7.74 0.07
CA SER A 113 -20.24 8.96 0.13
C SER A 113 -18.73 8.71 0.15
N GLY A 114 -18.30 7.48 0.46
CA GLY A 114 -16.91 7.10 0.65
C GLY A 114 -16.46 7.07 2.12
N PHE A 115 -15.25 6.59 2.33
CA PHE A 115 -14.56 6.52 3.61
C PHE A 115 -13.62 7.71 3.86
N GLU A 116 -13.28 7.90 5.13
CA GLU A 116 -12.32 8.88 5.64
C GLU A 116 -10.87 8.52 5.28
N ASP A 117 -9.95 9.49 5.40
CA ASP A 117 -8.53 9.24 5.20
C ASP A 117 -8.02 8.12 6.12
N THR A 118 -7.19 7.23 5.60
CA THR A 118 -6.71 6.05 6.33
C THR A 118 -5.35 5.57 5.81
N VAL A 119 -4.79 4.56 6.48
CA VAL A 119 -3.61 3.81 6.04
C VAL A 119 -4.03 2.37 5.78
N VAL A 120 -3.49 1.80 4.70
CA VAL A 120 -3.69 0.39 4.35
C VAL A 120 -2.36 -0.33 4.26
N ALA A 121 -2.34 -1.62 4.61
CA ALA A 121 -1.22 -2.49 4.30
C ALA A 121 -1.21 -2.77 2.79
N VAL A 122 -0.01 -2.87 2.22
CA VAL A 122 0.22 -3.16 0.80
C VAL A 122 1.14 -4.36 0.67
N VAL A 123 0.73 -5.33 -0.15
CA VAL A 123 1.49 -6.51 -0.48
C VAL A 123 1.45 -6.72 -1.98
N GLY A 124 2.60 -7.07 -2.55
CA GLY A 124 2.77 -7.50 -3.92
C GLY A 124 1.94 -8.71 -4.27
N GLY A 125 1.39 -8.72 -5.48
CA GLY A 125 0.73 -9.89 -6.05
C GLY A 125 1.60 -10.55 -7.11
N THR A 126 1.62 -9.95 -8.30
CA THR A 126 2.23 -10.54 -9.50
C THR A 126 3.11 -9.54 -10.25
N GLY A 127 3.88 -10.06 -11.21
CA GLY A 127 4.68 -9.26 -12.14
C GLY A 127 5.76 -8.43 -11.44
N ALA A 128 5.90 -7.18 -11.86
CA ALA A 128 6.87 -6.22 -11.32
C ALA A 128 6.69 -5.97 -9.82
N TYR A 129 5.52 -6.26 -9.26
CA TYR A 129 5.22 -6.03 -7.85
C TYR A 129 5.33 -7.28 -6.99
N SER A 130 5.79 -8.42 -7.50
CA SER A 130 5.74 -9.71 -6.80
C SER A 130 6.39 -9.74 -5.40
N ASN A 131 7.41 -8.92 -5.15
CA ASN A 131 8.08 -8.83 -3.84
C ASN A 131 7.71 -7.59 -3.03
N ALA A 132 6.90 -6.69 -3.60
CA ALA A 132 6.63 -5.39 -3.00
C ALA A 132 5.94 -5.51 -1.64
N ARG A 133 6.38 -4.77 -0.63
CA ARG A 133 5.71 -4.67 0.68
C ARG A 133 5.71 -3.25 1.19
N GLY A 134 4.66 -2.88 1.91
CA GLY A 134 4.65 -1.61 2.62
C GLY A 134 3.27 -1.15 3.08
N GLN A 135 3.08 0.16 3.05
CA GLN A 135 1.83 0.81 3.44
C GLN A 135 1.42 1.86 2.40
N GLY A 136 0.12 2.09 2.29
CA GLY A 136 -0.48 3.12 1.45
C GLY A 136 -1.19 4.15 2.30
N LYS A 137 -0.85 5.43 2.14
CA LYS A 137 -1.70 6.51 2.64
C LYS A 137 -2.83 6.74 1.65
N VAL A 138 -4.06 6.73 2.14
CA VAL A 138 -5.27 6.91 1.34
C VAL A 138 -5.93 8.21 1.76
N THR A 139 -6.02 9.15 0.83
CA THR A 139 -6.71 10.42 1.06
C THR A 139 -7.78 10.63 0.01
N ARG A 140 -8.88 11.30 0.38
CA ARG A 140 -9.91 11.63 -0.60
C ARG A 140 -9.35 12.52 -1.72
N ALA A 141 -9.62 12.17 -2.97
CA ALA A 141 -9.21 13.00 -4.11
C ALA A 141 -10.18 14.18 -4.27
N ASN A 142 -9.63 15.37 -4.53
CA ASN A 142 -10.45 16.55 -4.82
C ASN A 142 -11.00 16.43 -6.25
N GLY A 143 -12.32 16.31 -6.40
CA GLY A 143 -12.99 16.18 -7.70
C GLY A 143 -14.50 15.90 -7.59
N GLN A 144 -15.22 15.89 -8.72
CA GLN A 144 -16.68 15.71 -8.78
C GLN A 144 -17.17 14.25 -8.57
N GLY A 145 -16.43 13.42 -7.84
CA GLY A 145 -16.80 12.03 -7.59
C GLY A 145 -16.09 11.43 -6.38
N VAL A 146 -16.43 10.17 -6.03
CA VAL A 146 -15.70 9.43 -5.00
C VAL A 146 -14.46 8.82 -5.63
N GLY A 147 -13.31 9.40 -5.28
CA GLY A 147 -12.00 8.94 -5.66
C GLY A 147 -11.02 9.14 -4.52
N TYR A 148 -9.91 8.41 -4.57
CA TYR A 148 -8.86 8.43 -3.57
C TYR A 148 -7.51 8.52 -4.22
N ARG A 149 -6.62 9.22 -3.54
CA ARG A 149 -5.19 9.22 -3.81
C ARG A 149 -4.55 8.18 -2.89
N PHE A 150 -3.87 7.22 -3.49
CA PHE A 150 -3.04 6.25 -2.81
C PHE A 150 -1.59 6.64 -3.05
N VAL A 151 -0.84 6.80 -1.95
CA VAL A 151 0.61 6.98 -2.00
C VAL A 151 1.24 5.78 -1.29
N PHE A 152 1.89 4.92 -2.07
CA PHE A 152 2.53 3.71 -1.59
C PHE A 152 4.00 3.96 -1.31
N THR A 153 4.49 3.31 -0.27
CA THR A 153 5.92 3.22 0.00
C THR A 153 6.30 1.75 -0.06
N LEU A 154 6.99 1.33 -1.12
CA LEU A 154 7.35 -0.07 -1.36
C LEU A 154 8.81 -0.32 -0.97
N ALA A 155 9.05 -1.46 -0.32
CA ALA A 155 10.36 -2.05 -0.12
C ALA A 155 10.36 -3.46 -0.74
N ASP A 156 11.53 -3.85 -1.28
CA ASP A 156 11.81 -5.18 -1.82
C ASP A 156 12.33 -6.14 -0.74
#